data_AF-A0A969N8E6-F1
#
_entry.id   AF-A0A969N8E6-F1
#
_cell.length_a   1.000
_cell.length_b   1.000
_cell.length_c   1.000
_cell.angle_alpha   90.00
_cell.angle_beta   90.00
_cell.angle_gamma   90.00
#
_symmetry.space_group_name_H-M   'P 1'
#
loop_
_entity.id
_entity.type
_entity.pdbx_description
1 polymer ?
#
loop_
_entity_poly.entity_id
_entity_poly.type
_entity_poly.pdbx_seq_one_letter_code
_entity_poly.pdbx_strand_id
1 'polypeptide(L)'
;MKNPEYRCVFVLMAVFGLRPHEVFRAEFDQLGQDMIQVQDDSKTGERLAYGCWGEHWGEVFRLTQEGIHLPQVNLEQANTSLGERISQYWRKSGLVEVIGTAYNLRHCYARRTLM
;
A
#
# COMPACT_ATOMS: atom_id res chain seq x y z
N MET A 1 13.59 -6.74 -1.61
CA MET A 1 13.71 -5.30 -1.23
C MET A 1 14.56 -5.19 0.02
N LYS A 2 15.48 -4.21 0.07
CA LYS A 2 16.33 -3.96 1.25
C LYS A 2 15.81 -2.83 2.16
N ASN A 3 15.03 -1.88 1.63
CA ASN A 3 14.47 -0.80 2.44
C ASN A 3 13.19 -1.30 3.13
N PRO A 4 13.14 -1.32 4.48
CA PRO A 4 11.99 -1.81 5.23
C PRO A 4 10.73 -0.96 5.03
N GLU A 5 10.88 0.35 4.83
CA GLU A 5 9.74 1.26 4.65
C GLU A 5 9.00 0.99 3.33
N TYR A 6 9.75 0.81 2.24
CA TYR A 6 9.15 0.46 0.95
C TYR A 6 8.66 -0.99 0.91
N ARG A 7 9.20 -1.88 1.75
CA ARG A 7 8.60 -3.20 1.98
C ARG A 7 7.24 -3.04 2.66
N CYS A 8 7.10 -2.16 3.65
CA CYS A 8 5.81 -1.87 4.28
C CYS A 8 4.80 -1.33 3.24
N VAL A 9 5.20 -0.36 2.42
CA VAL A 9 4.38 0.17 1.31
C VAL A 9 3.91 -0.96 0.39
N PHE A 10 4.82 -1.86 0.00
CA PHE A 10 4.49 -3.00 -0.84
C PHE A 10 3.40 -3.89 -0.22
N VAL A 11 3.55 -4.25 1.05
CA VAL A 11 2.59 -5.13 1.75
C VAL A 11 1.23 -4.43 1.87
N LEU A 12 1.19 -3.17 2.29
CA LEU A 12 -0.05 -2.42 2.44
C LEU A 12 -0.82 -2.33 1.12
N MET A 13 -0.13 -2.06 0.01
CA MET A 13 -0.76 -2.05 -1.32
C MET A 13 -1.27 -3.43 -1.74
N ALA A 14 -0.51 -4.49 -1.45
CA ALA A 14 -0.85 -5.86 -1.84
C ALA A 14 -2.01 -6.46 -1.04
N VAL A 15 -2.14 -6.08 0.23
CA VAL A 15 -3.16 -6.58 1.18
C VAL A 15 -4.44 -5.77 1.09
N PHE A 16 -4.37 -4.45 0.99
CA PHE A 16 -5.54 -3.56 1.07
C PHE A 16 -5.92 -2.90 -0.26
N GLY A 17 -5.19 -3.18 -1.35
CA GLY A 17 -5.53 -2.67 -2.68
C GLY A 17 -5.40 -1.15 -2.84
N LEU A 18 -4.52 -0.53 -2.06
CA LEU A 18 -4.31 0.93 -2.08
C LEU A 18 -3.75 1.41 -3.42
N ARG A 19 -4.17 2.61 -3.85
CA ARG A 19 -3.46 3.36 -4.88
C ARG A 19 -2.11 3.82 -4.32
N PRO A 20 -1.09 4.03 -5.16
CA PRO A 20 0.24 4.39 -4.68
C PRO A 20 0.27 5.57 -3.70
N HIS A 21 -0.46 6.65 -3.99
CA HIS A 21 -0.47 7.83 -3.11
C HIS A 21 -1.28 7.64 -1.82
N GLU A 22 -2.31 6.78 -1.84
CA GLU A 22 -3.19 6.55 -0.69
C GLU A 22 -2.43 5.92 0.49
N VAL A 23 -1.37 5.16 0.23
CA VAL A 23 -0.55 4.52 1.27
C VAL A 23 -0.02 5.52 2.29
N PHE A 24 0.32 6.73 1.85
CA PHE A 24 0.90 7.75 2.73
C PHE A 24 -0.14 8.49 3.57
N ARG A 25 -1.42 8.36 3.25
CA ARG A 25 -2.53 9.08 3.90
C ARG A 25 -3.56 8.15 4.55
N ALA A 26 -3.31 6.84 4.54
CA ALA A 26 -4.17 5.88 5.19
C ALA A 26 -3.97 5.91 6.71
N GLU A 27 -5.06 5.70 7.44
CA GLU A 27 -5.06 5.53 8.89
C GLU A 27 -5.14 4.04 9.24
N PHE A 28 -4.34 3.65 10.23
CA PHE A 28 -4.08 2.24 10.57
C PHE A 28 -4.68 1.84 11.93
N ASP A 29 -5.55 2.66 12.51
CA ASP A 29 -6.17 2.40 13.82
C ASP A 29 -7.04 1.14 13.83
N GLN A 30 -7.57 0.75 12.66
CA GLN A 30 -8.41 -0.44 12.49
C GLN A 30 -7.64 -1.67 11.99
N LEU A 31 -6.29 -1.60 11.92
CA LEU A 31 -5.46 -2.66 11.35
C LEU A 31 -5.64 -4.00 12.10
N GLY A 32 -5.92 -3.96 13.41
CA GLY A 32 -6.23 -5.15 14.21
C GLY A 32 -7.52 -5.88 13.83
N GLN A 33 -8.37 -5.26 13.00
CA GLN A 33 -9.58 -5.85 12.42
C GLN A 33 -9.42 -6.11 10.91
N ASP A 34 -8.18 -6.12 10.41
CA ASP A 34 -7.87 -6.22 8.98
C ASP A 34 -8.56 -5.13 8.15
N MET A 35 -8.65 -3.92 8.69
CA MET A 35 -9.20 -2.76 7.98
C MET A 35 -8.27 -1.57 8.08
N ILE A 36 -8.25 -0.74 7.05
CA ILE A 36 -7.61 0.57 7.08
C ILE A 36 -8.55 1.62 6.52
N GLN A 37 -8.46 2.83 7.06
CA GLN A 37 -9.26 3.95 6.58
C GLN A 37 -8.42 4.75 5.58
N VAL A 38 -8.96 4.91 4.38
CA VAL A 38 -8.34 5.74 3.35
C VAL A 38 -9.05 7.09 3.37
N GLN A 39 -8.30 8.10 3.80
CA GLN A 39 -8.77 9.49 3.85
C GLN A 39 -8.99 10.04 2.43
N ASP A 40 -9.99 10.91 2.30
CA ASP A 40 -10.39 11.43 0.99
C ASP A 40 -9.38 12.48 0.48
N ASP A 41 -8.88 12.26 -0.72
CA ASP A 41 -8.13 13.27 -1.48
C ASP A 41 -8.66 13.45 -2.92
N SER A 42 -9.78 12.80 -3.30
CA SER A 42 -10.63 13.11 -4.47
C SER A 42 -11.74 12.08 -4.72
N LYS A 43 -12.87 12.55 -5.29
CA LYS A 43 -14.01 11.92 -6.02
C LYS A 43 -14.67 10.64 -5.48
N THR A 44 -14.02 9.85 -4.64
CA THR A 44 -14.47 8.55 -4.15
C THR A 44 -14.89 8.56 -2.68
N GLY A 45 -14.68 9.65 -1.96
CA GLY A 45 -15.03 9.75 -0.54
C GLY A 45 -14.07 8.94 0.34
N GLU A 46 -14.17 9.19 1.65
CA GLU A 46 -13.57 8.33 2.66
C GLU A 46 -14.10 6.90 2.51
N ARG A 47 -13.22 5.92 2.67
CA ARG A 47 -13.62 4.51 2.60
C ARG A 47 -12.78 3.62 3.50
N LEU A 48 -13.39 2.51 3.89
CA LEU A 48 -12.68 1.39 4.49
C LEU A 48 -12.13 0.47 3.40
N ALA A 49 -10.84 0.16 3.48
CA ALA A 49 -10.23 -0.89 2.69
C ALA A 49 -10.03 -2.11 3.59
N TYR A 50 -10.55 -3.24 3.13
CA TYR A 50 -10.48 -4.52 3.84
C TYR A 50 -9.24 -5.29 3.42
N GLY A 51 -8.59 -5.93 4.38
CA GLY A 51 -7.42 -6.76 4.15
C GLY A 51 -7.81 -8.05 3.44
N CYS A 52 -7.16 -8.34 2.32
CA CYS A 52 -7.28 -9.62 1.63
C CYS A 52 -5.92 -10.31 1.59
N TRP A 53 -5.64 -11.05 2.65
CA TRP A 53 -4.39 -11.75 2.87
C TRP A 53 -4.27 -12.97 1.95
N GLY A 54 -3.08 -13.15 1.36
CA GLY A 54 -2.73 -14.42 0.72
C GLY A 54 -2.43 -15.49 1.77
N GLU A 55 -2.43 -16.75 1.33
CA GLU A 55 -2.04 -17.88 2.17
C GLU A 55 -0.66 -17.65 2.80
N HIS A 56 -0.54 -17.84 4.12
CA HIS A 56 0.67 -17.61 4.92
C HIS A 56 1.20 -16.16 5.00
N TRP A 57 0.51 -15.16 4.45
CA TRP A 57 1.02 -13.79 4.44
C TRP A 57 1.11 -13.17 5.84
N GLY A 58 0.18 -13.50 6.74
CA GLY A 58 0.22 -13.04 8.13
C GLY A 58 1.49 -13.48 8.88
N GLU A 59 2.03 -14.65 8.54
CA GLU A 59 3.27 -15.18 9.11
C GLU A 59 4.51 -14.44 8.58
N VAL A 60 4.46 -14.02 7.31
CA VAL A 60 5.59 -13.45 6.55
C VAL A 60 5.70 -11.93 6.70
N PHE A 61 4.56 -11.23 6.80
CA PHE A 61 4.51 -9.77 6.70
C PHE A 61 4.11 -9.04 7.98
N ARG A 62 3.63 -9.75 9.02
CA ARG A 62 3.20 -9.22 10.34
C ARG A 62 3.07 -7.69 10.39
N LEU A 63 1.95 -7.17 9.88
CA LEU A 63 1.64 -5.75 10.02
C LEU A 63 0.99 -5.54 11.39
N THR A 64 1.70 -4.90 12.31
CA THR A 64 1.11 -4.34 13.54
C THR A 64 1.10 -2.82 13.41
N GLN A 65 0.19 -2.14 14.12
CA GLN A 65 0.10 -0.68 14.09
C GLN A 65 1.44 -0.02 14.45
N GLU A 66 2.15 -0.56 15.44
CA GLU A 66 3.47 -0.09 15.89
C GLU A 66 4.59 -0.39 14.89
N GLY A 67 4.39 -1.37 14.01
CA GLY A 67 5.37 -1.81 12.99
C GLY A 67 5.20 -1.14 11.63
N ILE A 68 4.21 -0.25 11.47
CA ILE A 68 4.03 0.51 10.23
C ILE A 68 5.09 1.62 10.16
N HIS A 69 6.07 1.42 9.30
CA HIS A 69 7.10 2.41 9.00
C HIS A 69 7.02 2.77 7.52
N LEU A 70 6.57 4.00 7.22
CA LEU A 70 6.47 4.51 5.86
C LEU A 70 7.62 5.47 5.56
N PRO A 71 8.03 5.61 4.28
CA PRO A 71 9.01 6.61 3.90
C PRO A 71 8.56 8.01 4.28
N GLN A 72 9.46 8.80 4.85
CA GLN A 72 9.17 10.20 5.14
C GLN A 72 8.95 10.97 3.83
N VAL A 73 7.73 11.48 3.67
CA VAL A 73 7.29 12.27 2.52
C VAL A 73 6.53 13.50 3.00
N ASN A 74 6.55 14.57 2.19
CA ASN A 74 5.68 15.71 2.46
C ASN A 74 4.27 15.40 1.93
N LEU A 75 3.31 15.26 2.84
CA LEU A 75 1.92 14.90 2.53
C LEU A 75 1.13 16.01 1.81
N GLU A 76 1.65 17.26 1.79
CA GLU A 76 1.09 18.38 1.01
C GLU A 76 1.36 18.22 -0.51
N GLN A 77 2.21 17.27 -0.91
CA GLN A 77 2.50 17.02 -2.33
C GLN A 77 1.28 16.46 -3.07
N ALA A 78 1.16 16.80 -4.35
CA ALA A 78 0.14 16.23 -5.22
C ALA A 78 0.20 14.70 -5.27
N ASN A 79 -0.95 14.04 -5.44
CA ASN A 79 -1.09 12.59 -5.50
C ASN A 79 -0.16 11.96 -6.55
N THR A 80 0.03 12.64 -7.69
CA THR A 80 0.95 12.23 -8.75
C THR A 80 2.40 12.19 -8.24
N SER A 81 2.83 13.18 -7.47
CA SER A 81 4.19 13.25 -6.91
C SER A 81 4.44 12.18 -5.86
N LEU A 82 3.46 11.91 -4.99
CA LEU A 82 3.55 10.83 -4.00
C LEU A 82 3.60 9.46 -4.68
N GLY A 83 2.75 9.22 -5.67
CA GLY A 83 2.77 7.98 -6.45
C GLY A 83 4.07 7.78 -7.23
N GLU A 84 4.60 8.85 -7.82
CA GLU A 84 5.85 8.83 -8.59
C GLU A 84 7.05 8.42 -7.73
N ARG A 85 7.08 8.78 -6.44
CA ARG A 85 8.15 8.34 -5.51
C ARG A 85 8.21 6.82 -5.39
N ILE A 86 7.06 6.16 -5.29
CA ILE A 86 6.99 4.69 -5.24
C ILE A 86 7.47 4.10 -6.57
N SER A 87 6.98 4.62 -7.70
CA SER A 87 7.39 4.18 -9.04
C SER A 87 8.91 4.30 -9.25
N GLN A 88 9.51 5.42 -8.83
CA GLN A 88 10.95 5.65 -8.91
C GLN A 88 11.74 4.66 -8.03
N TYR A 89 11.30 4.42 -6.80
CA TYR A 89 11.94 3.42 -5.94
C TYR A 89 11.87 2.03 -6.57
N TRP A 90 10.69 1.64 -7.07
CA TRP A 90 10.48 0.33 -7.69
C TRP A 90 11.37 0.12 -8.90
N ARG A 91 11.47 1.12 -9.78
CA ARG A 91 12.38 1.09 -10.91
C ARG A 91 13.84 0.94 -10.48
N LYS A 92 14.29 1.70 -9.47
CA LYS A 92 15.66 1.59 -8.93
C LYS A 92 15.94 0.24 -8.27
N SER A 93 14.93 -0.39 -7.69
CA SER A 93 15.04 -1.66 -6.98
C SER A 93 14.90 -2.90 -7.88
N GLY A 94 14.61 -2.73 -9.18
CA GLY A 94 14.33 -3.83 -10.12
C GLY A 94 12.93 -4.45 -9.99
N LEU A 95 12.10 -3.98 -9.04
CA LEU A 95 10.74 -4.48 -8.81
C LEU A 95 9.83 -4.38 -10.04
N VAL A 96 10.05 -3.37 -10.87
CA VAL A 96 9.27 -3.17 -12.10
C VAL A 96 9.41 -4.36 -13.05
N GLU A 97 10.55 -5.04 -13.06
CA GLU A 97 10.79 -6.20 -13.93
C GLU A 97 10.00 -7.43 -13.47
N VAL A 98 9.69 -7.52 -12.17
CA VAL A 98 8.99 -8.65 -11.55
C VAL A 98 7.48 -8.44 -11.51
N ILE A 99 7.03 -7.23 -11.12
CA ILE A 99 5.63 -6.95 -10.78
C ILE A 99 5.00 -5.94 -11.75
N GLY A 100 5.81 -5.26 -12.57
CA GLY A 100 5.36 -4.16 -13.41
C GLY A 100 5.18 -2.87 -12.61
N THR A 101 4.03 -2.23 -12.73
CA THR A 101 3.78 -0.95 -12.05
C THR A 101 3.29 -1.14 -10.62
N ALA A 102 3.47 -0.12 -9.77
CA ALA A 102 2.87 -0.10 -8.43
C ALA A 102 1.35 -0.31 -8.46
N TYR A 103 0.70 0.16 -9.53
CA TYR A 103 -0.73 -0.01 -9.74
C TYR A 103 -1.16 -1.46 -9.95
N ASN A 104 -0.25 -2.34 -10.41
CA ASN A 104 -0.56 -3.77 -10.58
C ASN A 104 -0.91 -4.47 -9.27
N LEU A 105 -0.38 -4.03 -8.12
CA LEU A 105 -0.77 -4.60 -6.83
C LEU A 105 -2.26 -4.38 -6.53
N ARG A 106 -2.79 -3.19 -6.85
CA ARG A 106 -4.21 -2.90 -6.71
C ARG A 106 -5.05 -3.81 -7.61
N HIS A 107 -4.59 -4.08 -8.84
CA HIS A 107 -5.25 -5.04 -9.73
C HIS A 107 -5.20 -6.47 -9.17
N CYS A 108 -4.07 -6.90 -8.61
CA CYS A 108 -3.93 -8.21 -7.98
C CYS A 108 -4.87 -8.35 -6.77
N TYR A 109 -4.97 -7.32 -5.92
CA TYR A 109 -5.93 -7.29 -4.82
C TYR A 109 -7.37 -7.43 -5.34
N ALA A 110 -7.78 -6.61 -6.31
CA ALA A 110 -9.14 -6.65 -6.84
C ALA A 110 -9.50 -8.03 -7.40
N ARG A 111 -8.55 -8.69 -8.07
CA ARG A 111 -8.74 -10.07 -8.55
C ARG A 111 -8.89 -11.08 -7.41
N ARG A 112 -8.18 -10.91 -6.28
CA ARG A 112 -8.27 -11.79 -5.12
C ARG A 112 -9.61 -11.65 -4.40
N THR A 113 -10.17 -10.44 -4.35
CA THR A 113 -11.43 -10.16 -3.65
C THR A 113 -12.70 -10.40 -4.48
N LEU A 114 -12.57 -10.61 -5.80
CA LEU A 114 -13.70 -10.89 -6.69
C LEU A 114 -14.05 -12.39 -6.78
N MET A 115 -13.28 -13.26 -6.11
CA MET A 115 -13.52 -14.70 -6.02
C MET A 115 -14.33 -15.07 -4.77
#